data_AF-A0A3L8CWW1-F1
#
_entry.id   AF-A0A3L8CWW1-F1
#
_cell.length_a   1.000
_cell.length_b   1.000
_cell.length_c   1.000
_cell.angle_alpha   90.00
_cell.angle_beta   90.00
_cell.angle_gamma   90.00
#
_symmetry.space_group_name_H-M   'P 1'
#
loop_
_entity.id
_entity.type
_entity.pdbx_description
1 polymer ?
#
loop_
_entity_poly.entity_id
_entity_poly.type
_entity_poly.pdbx_seq_one_letter_code
_entity_poly.pdbx_strand_id
1 'polypeptide(L)'
;MYTLTLQLYASGKWSDAMTLKFSEPSKGFESPCRLGYITDYVSNNVEDIDSPFSKAVSARLPLVWDNGSLKKAPAFLFDIAPAGAAKRFLMGRVGQDKPDGISADLFLLAHSTPAPIGHLRIKESAELADERPAVGFPR
;
A
#
# COMPACT_ATOMS: atom_id res chain seq x y z
N MET A 1 -12.35 10.95 -2.63
CA MET A 1 -11.95 9.64 -2.05
C MET A 1 -10.74 9.15 -2.83
N TYR A 2 -9.70 8.66 -2.15
CA TYR A 2 -8.47 8.19 -2.78
C TYR A 2 -8.28 6.71 -2.50
N THR A 3 -8.00 5.92 -3.53
CA THR A 3 -7.93 4.45 -3.44
C THR A 3 -6.55 3.97 -3.82
N LEU A 4 -6.00 3.04 -3.05
CA LEU A 4 -4.76 2.35 -3.34
C LEU A 4 -4.95 0.85 -3.23
N THR A 5 -4.13 0.11 -3.95
CA THR A 5 -4.12 -1.36 -3.94
C THR A 5 -2.85 -1.85 -3.25
N LEU A 6 -3.01 -2.55 -2.15
CA LEU A 6 -1.91 -3.22 -1.46
C LEU A 6 -1.71 -4.60 -2.08
N GLN A 7 -0.50 -4.86 -2.53
CA GLN A 7 -0.08 -6.16 -3.02
C GLN A 7 0.68 -6.92 -1.94
N LEU A 8 0.47 -8.23 -1.90
CA LEU A 8 1.23 -9.16 -1.04
C LEU A 8 2.05 -10.11 -1.92
N TYR A 9 3.30 -10.33 -1.53
CA TYR A 9 4.17 -11.31 -2.16
C TYR A 9 4.13 -12.65 -1.42
N ALA A 10 3.77 -13.70 -2.14
CA ALA A 10 3.82 -15.07 -1.65
C ALA A 10 4.01 -16.04 -2.81
N SER A 11 4.65 -17.17 -2.54
CA SER A 11 4.84 -18.25 -3.53
C SER A 11 5.42 -17.76 -4.87
N GLY A 12 6.37 -16.82 -4.83
CA GLY A 12 7.03 -16.31 -6.03
C GLY A 12 6.26 -15.24 -6.81
N LYS A 13 5.09 -14.79 -6.33
CA LYS A 13 4.19 -13.90 -7.07
C LYS A 13 3.65 -12.77 -6.21
N TRP A 14 3.52 -11.59 -6.82
CA TRP A 14 2.73 -10.48 -6.29
C TRP A 14 1.26 -10.65 -6.66
N SER A 15 0.38 -10.48 -5.68
CA SER A 15 -1.07 -10.53 -5.87
C SER A 15 -1.73 -9.30 -5.25
N ASP A 16 -2.75 -8.77 -5.91
CA ASP A 16 -3.59 -7.68 -5.39
C ASP A 16 -4.37 -8.22 -4.19
N ALA A 17 -3.97 -7.81 -2.98
CA ALA A 17 -4.45 -8.43 -1.74
C ALA A 17 -5.58 -7.64 -1.10
N MET A 18 -5.42 -6.33 -0.98
CA MET A 18 -6.33 -5.47 -0.22
C MET A 18 -6.51 -4.12 -0.90
N THR A 19 -7.75 -3.61 -0.88
CA THR A 19 -8.03 -2.22 -1.27
C THR A 19 -8.02 -1.32 -0.04
N LEU A 20 -7.39 -0.15 -0.14
CA LEU A 20 -7.37 0.90 0.88
C LEU A 20 -8.06 2.15 0.32
N LYS A 21 -9.16 2.58 0.93
CA LYS A 21 -9.97 3.73 0.49
C LYS A 21 -9.99 4.83 1.56
N PHE A 22 -9.29 5.92 1.28
CA PHE A 22 -9.19 7.09 2.14
C PHE A 22 -10.31 8.10 1.80
N SER A 23 -11.20 8.37 2.75
CA SER A 23 -12.32 9.30 2.53
C SER A 23 -11.89 10.76 2.52
N GLU A 24 -10.85 11.11 3.28
CA GLU A 24 -10.35 12.48 3.47
C GLU A 24 -8.85 12.56 3.15
N PRO A 25 -8.44 12.38 1.88
CA PRO A 25 -7.04 12.22 1.49
C PRO A 25 -6.11 13.40 1.84
N SER A 26 -6.68 14.59 2.07
CA SER A 26 -5.94 15.76 2.54
C SER A 26 -5.39 15.59 3.96
N LYS A 27 -6.02 14.74 4.79
CA LYS A 27 -5.57 14.40 6.14
C LYS A 27 -4.50 13.30 6.18
N GLY A 28 -4.15 12.72 5.04
CA GLY A 28 -3.12 11.67 4.97
C GLY A 28 -3.45 10.44 5.80
N PHE A 29 -2.50 9.98 6.62
CA PHE A 29 -2.73 8.80 7.46
C PHE A 29 -3.72 9.04 8.61
N GLU A 30 -4.10 10.29 8.87
CA GLU A 30 -5.20 10.64 9.77
C GLU A 30 -6.58 10.55 9.10
N SER A 31 -6.64 10.30 7.79
CA SER A 31 -7.89 10.04 7.07
C SER A 31 -8.53 8.74 7.55
N PRO A 32 -9.87 8.71 7.77
CA PRO A 32 -10.59 7.46 7.85
C PRO A 32 -10.33 6.59 6.61
N CYS A 33 -10.15 5.29 6.85
CA CYS A 33 -9.75 4.33 5.84
C CYS A 33 -10.72 3.15 5.84
N ARG A 34 -11.46 2.97 4.75
CA ARG A 34 -12.17 1.72 4.48
C ARG A 34 -11.21 0.75 3.82
N LEU A 35 -11.19 -0.48 4.27
CA LEU A 35 -10.25 -1.48 3.77
C LEU A 35 -10.89 -2.85 3.74
N GLY A 36 -10.40 -3.70 2.87
CA GLY A 36 -10.84 -5.09 2.79
C GLY A 36 -10.05 -5.86 1.76
N TYR A 37 -9.93 -7.16 2.01
CA TYR A 37 -9.29 -8.04 1.05
C TYR A 37 -10.11 -8.08 -0.24
N ILE A 38 -9.42 -8.17 -1.38
CA ILE A 38 -10.07 -8.33 -2.67
C ILE A 38 -10.67 -9.74 -2.71
N THR A 39 -11.92 -9.86 -3.18
CA THR A 39 -12.66 -11.13 -3.16
C THR A 39 -11.92 -12.28 -3.82
N ASP A 40 -11.26 -12.03 -4.96
CA ASP A 40 -10.45 -13.02 -5.66
C ASP A 40 -9.23 -13.44 -4.83
N TYR A 41 -8.64 -12.52 -4.06
CA TYR A 41 -7.54 -12.85 -3.17
C TYR A 41 -7.98 -13.76 -2.03
N VAL A 42 -9.12 -13.47 -1.40
CA VAL A 42 -9.66 -14.33 -0.34
C VAL A 42 -10.03 -15.71 -0.89
N SER A 43 -10.71 -15.76 -2.03
CA SER A 43 -11.10 -17.01 -2.69
C SER A 43 -9.89 -17.90 -2.99
N ASN A 44 -8.81 -17.32 -3.50
CA ASN A 44 -7.57 -18.04 -3.82
C ASN A 44 -6.76 -18.48 -2.58
N ASN A 45 -7.14 -18.02 -1.38
CA ASN A 45 -6.45 -18.32 -0.13
C ASN A 45 -7.43 -18.78 0.96
N VAL A 46 -8.59 -19.32 0.58
CA VAL A 46 -9.66 -19.68 1.53
C VAL A 46 -9.23 -20.75 2.52
N GLU A 47 -8.36 -21.67 2.09
CA GLU A 47 -7.80 -22.75 2.93
C GLU A 47 -6.86 -22.22 4.02
N ASP A 48 -6.33 -21.00 3.83
CA ASP A 48 -5.42 -20.36 4.77
C ASP A 48 -6.15 -19.49 5.81
N ILE A 49 -7.48 -19.35 5.76
CA ILE A 49 -8.24 -18.58 6.74
C ILE A 49 -8.06 -19.20 8.14
N ASP A 50 -7.91 -18.36 9.16
CA ASP A 50 -7.60 -18.71 10.56
C ASP A 50 -6.26 -19.44 10.79
N SER A 51 -5.49 -19.69 9.74
CA SER A 51 -4.14 -20.24 9.85
C SER A 51 -3.17 -19.19 10.41
N PRO A 52 -2.22 -19.58 11.28
CA PRO A 52 -1.11 -18.71 11.66
C PRO A 52 -0.20 -18.36 10.48
N PHE A 53 -0.27 -19.14 9.39
CA PHE A 53 0.43 -18.89 8.13
C PHE A 53 -0.46 -18.23 7.08
N SER A 54 -1.61 -17.69 7.49
CA SER A 54 -2.50 -16.97 6.58
C SER A 54 -1.74 -15.89 5.83
N LYS A 55 -2.02 -15.74 4.54
CA LYS A 55 -1.41 -14.71 3.69
C LYS A 55 -2.07 -13.35 3.95
N ALA A 56 -2.08 -12.94 5.21
CA ALA A 56 -2.68 -11.71 5.69
C ALA A 56 -1.71 -10.53 5.57
N VAL A 57 -2.25 -9.33 5.37
CA VAL A 57 -1.46 -8.09 5.26
C VAL A 57 -0.94 -7.61 6.62
N SER A 58 -1.53 -8.09 7.72
CA SER A 58 -1.11 -7.79 9.09
C SER A 58 -1.72 -8.79 10.05
N ALA A 59 -1.01 -9.11 11.14
CA ALA A 59 -1.56 -9.95 12.22
C ALA A 59 -2.83 -9.36 12.86
N ARG A 60 -3.04 -8.03 12.79
CA ARG A 60 -4.26 -7.36 13.29
C ARG A 60 -5.37 -7.23 12.25
N LEU A 61 -5.12 -7.66 11.01
CA LEU A 61 -6.08 -7.65 9.92
C LEU A 61 -6.04 -9.04 9.26
N PRO A 62 -6.56 -10.08 9.94
CA PRO A 62 -6.54 -11.45 9.44
C PRO A 62 -7.29 -11.56 8.11
N LEU A 63 -6.99 -12.60 7.34
CA LEU A 63 -7.65 -12.86 6.06
C LEU A 63 -9.15 -13.15 6.30
N VAL A 64 -10.01 -12.23 5.89
CA VAL A 64 -11.47 -12.31 6.05
C VAL A 64 -12.18 -11.78 4.81
N TRP A 65 -13.44 -12.19 4.62
CA TRP A 65 -14.29 -11.72 3.53
C TRP A 65 -14.83 -10.30 3.73
N ASP A 66 -14.96 -9.88 4.97
CA ASP A 66 -15.63 -8.63 5.33
C ASP A 66 -14.74 -7.40 5.07
N ASN A 67 -15.38 -6.30 4.70
CA ASN A 67 -14.75 -5.00 4.64
C ASN A 67 -14.80 -4.32 6.02
N GLY A 68 -13.66 -3.77 6.44
CA GLY A 68 -13.53 -2.97 7.65
C GLY A 68 -13.49 -1.47 7.38
N SER A 69 -13.71 -0.68 8.44
CA SER A 69 -13.46 0.75 8.45
C SER A 69 -12.67 1.14 9.69
N LEU A 70 -11.55 1.80 9.48
CA LEU A 70 -10.72 2.36 10.55
C LEU A 70 -10.89 3.87 10.60
N LYS A 71 -10.78 4.45 11.80
CA LYS A 71 -10.83 5.91 12.01
C LYS A 71 -9.66 6.64 11.36
N LYS A 72 -8.56 5.92 11.07
CA LYS A 72 -7.31 6.40 10.49
C LYS A 72 -6.73 5.31 9.59
N ALA A 73 -5.65 5.59 8.88
CA ALA A 73 -4.88 4.59 8.14
C ALA A 73 -4.46 3.41 9.04
N PRO A 74 -4.43 2.16 8.52
CA PRO A 74 -3.90 1.03 9.27
C PRO A 74 -2.41 1.22 9.61
N ALA A 75 -2.02 0.82 10.81
CA ALA A 75 -0.72 1.13 11.39
C ALA A 75 0.47 0.62 10.54
N PHE A 76 0.34 -0.53 9.87
CA PHE A 76 1.42 -1.07 9.03
C PHE A 76 1.79 -0.15 7.86
N LEU A 77 0.92 0.78 7.46
CA LEU A 77 1.27 1.76 6.41
C LEU A 77 2.38 2.72 6.87
N PHE A 78 2.49 2.98 8.18
CA PHE A 78 3.57 3.80 8.72
C PHE A 78 4.92 3.08 8.62
N ASP A 79 4.93 1.74 8.59
CA ASP A 79 6.15 0.95 8.50
C ASP A 79 6.71 0.88 7.06
N ILE A 80 5.84 1.01 6.05
CA ILE A 80 6.21 0.91 4.63
C ILE A 80 6.27 2.26 3.90
N ALA A 81 5.62 3.29 4.42
CA ALA A 81 5.60 4.60 3.80
C ALA A 81 6.93 5.36 4.01
N PRO A 82 7.38 6.15 3.03
CA PRO A 82 8.51 7.04 3.25
C PRO A 82 8.21 8.06 4.35
N ALA A 83 9.10 8.16 5.33
CA ALA A 83 8.96 9.06 6.47
C ALA A 83 10.25 9.88 6.72
N GLY A 84 10.16 10.88 7.60
CA GLY A 84 11.32 11.65 8.06
C GLY A 84 12.16 12.27 6.92
N ALA A 85 13.45 11.94 6.89
CA ALA A 85 14.38 12.45 5.89
C ALA A 85 14.05 11.95 4.46
N ALA A 86 13.64 10.68 4.32
CA ALA A 86 13.25 10.12 3.03
C ALA A 86 12.03 10.86 2.46
N LYS A 87 11.01 11.14 3.29
CA LYS A 87 9.86 11.97 2.91
C LYS A 87 10.29 13.34 2.40
N ARG A 88 11.16 14.05 3.13
CA ARG A 88 11.64 15.38 2.70
C ARG A 88 12.39 15.33 1.37
N PHE A 89 13.29 14.35 1.21
CA PHE A 89 14.06 14.16 -0.02
C PHE A 89 13.15 13.85 -1.22
N LEU A 90 12.22 12.90 -1.07
CA LEU A 90 11.31 12.50 -2.13
C LEU A 90 10.35 13.62 -2.50
N MET A 91 9.82 14.38 -1.53
CA MET A 91 9.00 15.56 -1.84
C MET A 91 9.77 16.63 -2.61
N GLY A 92 11.08 16.78 -2.37
CA GLY A 92 11.92 17.66 -3.19
C GLY A 92 12.07 17.20 -4.64
N ARG A 93 11.93 15.89 -4.91
CA ARG A 93 12.15 15.29 -6.24
C ARG A 93 10.86 15.11 -7.05
N VAL A 94 9.79 14.63 -6.41
CA VAL A 94 8.51 14.29 -7.07
C VAL A 94 7.32 15.10 -6.54
N GLY A 95 7.55 16.00 -5.58
CA GLY A 95 6.45 16.74 -4.95
C GLY A 95 5.73 17.73 -5.85
N GLN A 96 6.32 18.12 -6.99
CA GLN A 96 5.69 18.96 -8.00
C GLN A 96 4.50 18.27 -8.68
N ASP A 97 4.53 16.93 -8.77
CA ASP A 97 3.47 16.13 -9.38
C ASP A 97 2.33 15.81 -8.40
N LYS A 98 2.45 16.25 -7.14
CA LYS A 98 1.48 15.95 -6.10
C LYS A 98 0.15 16.68 -6.37
N PRO A 99 -0.96 15.97 -6.59
CA PRO A 99 -2.25 16.61 -6.80
C PRO A 99 -2.69 17.44 -5.60
N ASP A 100 -3.48 18.49 -5.87
CA ASP A 100 -4.17 19.24 -4.83
C ASP A 100 -5.16 18.36 -4.07
N GLY A 101 -5.35 18.65 -2.77
CA GLY A 101 -6.24 17.89 -1.91
C GLY A 101 -5.73 16.49 -1.51
N ILE A 102 -4.56 16.05 -1.98
CA ILE A 102 -3.87 14.85 -1.48
C ILE A 102 -2.70 15.26 -0.59
N SER A 103 -2.64 14.67 0.61
CA SER A 103 -1.52 14.86 1.53
C SER A 103 -0.21 14.33 0.94
N ALA A 104 0.92 14.88 1.39
CA ALA A 104 2.24 14.36 1.01
C ALA A 104 2.42 12.88 1.39
N ASP A 105 1.84 12.43 2.50
CA ASP A 105 1.95 11.04 2.97
C ASP A 105 1.28 10.05 2.02
N LEU A 106 0.03 10.31 1.62
CA LEU A 106 -0.67 9.41 0.69
C LEU A 106 -0.10 9.50 -0.72
N PHE A 107 0.35 10.67 -1.15
CA PHE A 107 1.03 10.82 -2.42
C PHE A 107 2.31 9.97 -2.49
N LEU A 108 3.18 10.09 -1.48
CA LEU A 108 4.41 9.30 -1.44
C LEU A 108 4.16 7.81 -1.25
N LEU A 109 3.14 7.43 -0.48
CA LEU A 109 2.73 6.02 -0.38
C LEU A 109 2.40 5.46 -1.78
N ALA A 110 1.71 6.25 -2.61
CA ALA A 110 1.33 5.84 -3.97
C ALA A 110 2.46 5.93 -5.00
N HIS A 111 3.49 6.76 -4.78
CA HIS A 111 4.53 7.03 -5.79
C HIS A 111 5.91 6.45 -5.44
N SER A 112 6.15 6.14 -4.16
CA SER A 112 7.48 5.83 -3.62
C SER A 112 7.49 4.62 -2.68
N THR A 113 6.51 3.72 -2.79
CA THR A 113 6.45 2.45 -2.07
C THR A 113 6.36 1.23 -3.03
N PRO A 114 7.23 1.10 -4.06
CA PRO A 114 7.18 -0.02 -5.00
C PRO A 114 7.82 -1.31 -4.43
N ALA A 115 8.75 -1.16 -3.48
CA ALA A 115 9.50 -2.23 -2.85
C ALA A 115 9.94 -1.83 -1.43
N PRO A 116 8.99 -1.60 -0.50
CA PRO A 116 9.34 -1.38 0.90
C PRO A 116 9.87 -2.67 1.54
N ILE A 117 10.33 -2.58 2.79
CA ILE A 117 10.74 -3.76 3.55
C ILE A 117 9.55 -4.69 3.75
N GLY A 118 9.78 -6.00 3.55
CA GLY A 118 8.78 -7.05 3.74
C GLY A 118 8.14 -7.52 2.44
N HIS A 119 6.99 -8.18 2.56
CA HIS A 119 6.25 -8.78 1.45
C HIS A 119 5.03 -7.95 1.02
N LEU A 120 5.04 -6.65 1.32
CA LEU A 120 3.95 -5.75 0.94
C LEU A 120 4.49 -4.68 -0.01
N ARG A 121 3.65 -4.19 -0.91
CA ARG A 121 3.93 -2.98 -1.71
C ARG A 121 2.62 -2.33 -2.15
N ILE A 122 2.72 -1.08 -2.61
CA ILE A 122 1.59 -0.39 -3.23
C ILE A 122 1.66 -0.61 -4.74
N LYS A 123 0.60 -1.16 -5.32
CA LYS A 123 0.53 -1.50 -6.75
C LYS A 123 0.83 -0.31 -7.64
N GLU A 124 0.15 0.80 -7.37
CA GLU A 124 0.27 2.05 -8.13
C GLU A 124 1.71 2.56 -8.11
N SER A 125 2.42 2.36 -6.99
CA SER A 125 3.82 2.75 -6.90
C SER A 125 4.74 1.83 -7.69
N ALA A 126 4.45 0.52 -7.73
CA ALA A 126 5.22 -0.46 -8.49
C ALA A 126 5.08 -0.24 -10.00
N GLU A 127 3.86 0.02 -10.47
CA GLU A 127 3.59 0.35 -11.87
C GLU A 127 4.35 1.60 -12.31
N LEU A 128 4.33 2.67 -11.49
CA LEU A 128 5.15 3.87 -11.72
C LEU A 128 6.66 3.63 -11.66
N ALA A 129 7.13 2.56 -11.02
CA ALA A 129 8.55 2.23 -10.97
C ALA A 129 9.00 1.50 -12.25
N ASP A 130 8.15 0.62 -12.78
CA ASP A 130 8.42 -0.13 -14.02
C ASP A 130 8.51 0.79 -15.26
N GLU A 131 7.83 1.93 -15.24
CA GLU A 131 7.91 2.94 -16.32
C GLU A 131 9.19 3.78 -16.30
N ARG A 132 9.96 3.77 -15.20
CA ARG A 132 11.18 4.59 -15.11
C ARG A 132 12.30 3.95 -15.92
N PRO A 133 13.10 4.75 -16.65
CA PRO A 133 14.29 4.23 -17.31
C PRO A 133 15.19 3.58 -16.27
N ALA A 134 15.69 2.37 -16.56
CA ALA A 134 16.59 1.65 -15.67
C ALA A 134 17.85 2.49 -15.42
N VAL A 135 17.97 3.06 -14.22
CA VAL A 135 19.17 3.78 -13.79
C VAL A 135 20.03 2.79 -13.04
N GLY A 136 21.01 2.20 -13.72
CA GLY A 136 21.90 1.20 -13.15
C GLY A 136 22.99 0.77 -14.12
N PHE A 137 23.84 -0.14 -13.66
CA PHE A 137 24.86 -0.73 -14.52
C PHE A 137 24.20 -1.62 -15.59
N PRO A 138 24.76 -1.68 -16.81
CA PRO A 138 24.34 -2.66 -17.79
C PRO A 138 24.42 -4.06 -17.16
N ARG A 139 23.39 -4.86 -17.37
CA ARG A 139 23.40 -6.28 -17.00
C ARG A 139 24.29 -7.07 -17.95
#